data_AF-A0A846CGN9-F1
#
_entry.id   AF-A0A846CGN9-F1
#
_cell.length_a   1.000
_cell.length_b   1.000
_cell.length_c   1.000
_cell.angle_alpha   90.00
_cell.angle_beta   90.00
_cell.angle_gamma   90.00
#
_symmetry.space_group_name_H-M   'P 1'
#
loop_
_entity.id
_entity.type
_entity.pdbx_description
1 polymer ?
#
loop_
_entity_poly.entity_id
_entity_poly.type
_entity_poly.pdbx_seq_one_letter_code
_entity_poly.pdbx_strand_id
1 'polypeptide(L)'
;MWKKLVALRRKINPNSQKIIGNTAWLLGDKVLRMGFGLFIGVWVARYLGPEKFGLLNYAIAFVSLFNVFATLGLNNIVVRDLVRKPLEKGEILGTSFLLKLLGSSLLFILTVSLIYLLRSDEIKTQILVGIIAIGMIFKSFDVIELWFQSQVQSKYIILSNTSGYLFLNIIKIIAIKNQAPLIIFALIWSGEFLLSALGLIIVYQWQGHLLKAWRWSLQRAKLLLK
;
A
#
# COMPACT_ATOMS: atom_id res chain seq x y z
N MET A 1 -22.06 25.58 -24.17
CA MET A 1 -21.40 25.01 -22.97
C MET A 1 -19.95 24.58 -23.22
N TRP A 2 -19.67 23.85 -24.31
CA TRP A 2 -18.31 23.33 -24.62
C TRP A 2 -17.23 24.41 -24.80
N LYS A 3 -17.56 25.53 -25.46
CA LYS A 3 -16.64 26.67 -25.64
C LYS A 3 -16.22 27.34 -24.32
N LYS A 4 -17.08 27.32 -23.28
CA LYS A 4 -16.74 27.83 -21.94
C LYS A 4 -15.76 26.90 -21.20
N LEU A 5 -15.87 25.58 -21.37
CA LEU A 5 -14.92 24.61 -20.82
C LEU A 5 -13.53 24.72 -21.47
N VAL A 6 -13.47 24.97 -22.78
CA VAL A 6 -12.21 25.20 -23.49
C VAL A 6 -11.57 26.54 -23.10
N ALA A 7 -12.37 27.59 -22.88
CA ALA A 7 -11.89 28.88 -22.39
C ALA A 7 -11.36 28.79 -20.94
N LEU A 8 -11.98 27.98 -20.08
CA LEU A 8 -11.46 27.70 -18.73
C LEU A 8 -10.09 27.00 -18.81
N ARG A 9 -9.94 26.03 -19.72
CA ARG A 9 -8.67 25.29 -19.94
C ARG A 9 -7.48 26.19 -20.29
N ARG A 10 -7.72 27.31 -21.00
CA ARG A 10 -6.70 28.32 -21.38
C ARG A 10 -6.27 29.24 -20.24
N LYS A 11 -7.06 29.38 -19.16
CA LYS A 11 -6.73 30.20 -17.98
C LYS A 11 -5.99 29.44 -16.87
N ILE A 12 -5.79 28.13 -17.04
CA ILE A 12 -5.16 27.27 -16.04
C ILE A 12 -3.65 27.24 -16.28
N ASN A 13 -2.89 27.70 -15.28
CA ASN A 13 -1.43 27.64 -15.23
C ASN A 13 -0.94 26.20 -15.53
N PRO A 14 0.15 25.96 -16.28
CA PRO A 14 0.58 24.60 -16.66
C PRO A 14 0.76 23.65 -15.46
N ASN A 15 1.17 24.19 -14.31
CA ASN A 15 1.26 23.44 -13.06
C ASN A 15 -0.11 22.94 -12.56
N SER A 16 -1.15 23.76 -12.64
CA SER A 16 -2.51 23.37 -12.27
C SER A 16 -3.08 22.31 -13.22
N GLN A 17 -2.71 22.32 -14.51
CA GLN A 17 -3.11 21.25 -15.45
C GLN A 17 -2.47 19.91 -15.07
N LYS A 18 -1.18 19.90 -14.70
CA LYS A 18 -0.50 18.68 -14.20
C LYS A 18 -1.16 18.14 -12.94
N ILE A 19 -1.50 19.01 -11.99
CA ILE A 19 -2.17 18.62 -10.75
C ILE A 19 -3.54 18.00 -11.06
N ILE A 20 -4.37 18.65 -11.88
CA ILE A 20 -5.70 18.13 -12.25
C ILE A 20 -5.59 16.76 -12.92
N GLY A 21 -4.66 16.58 -13.85
CA GLY A 21 -4.43 15.29 -14.50
C GLY A 21 -4.03 14.21 -13.50
N ASN A 22 -3.12 14.53 -12.57
CA ASN A 22 -2.68 13.61 -11.54
C ASN A 22 -3.81 13.21 -10.57
N THR A 23 -4.62 14.19 -10.14
CA THR A 23 -5.81 13.95 -9.32
C THR A 23 -6.83 13.09 -10.07
N ALA A 24 -7.09 13.37 -11.35
CA ALA A 24 -8.00 12.57 -12.17
C ALA A 24 -7.54 11.10 -12.27
N TRP A 25 -6.24 10.88 -12.45
CA TRP A 25 -5.65 9.53 -12.43
C TRP A 25 -5.88 8.81 -11.09
N LEU A 26 -5.58 9.47 -9.97
CA LEU A 26 -5.79 8.91 -8.63
C LEU A 26 -7.26 8.60 -8.34
N LEU A 27 -8.17 9.50 -8.74
CA LEU A 27 -9.60 9.29 -8.58
C LEU A 27 -10.10 8.14 -9.45
N GLY A 28 -9.63 8.05 -10.70
CA GLY A 28 -9.97 6.95 -11.60
C GLY A 28 -9.55 5.59 -11.03
N ASP A 29 -8.32 5.48 -10.52
CA ASP A 29 -7.85 4.27 -9.83
C ASP A 29 -8.71 3.93 -8.62
N LYS A 30 -9.02 4.92 -7.77
CA LYS A 30 -9.84 4.70 -6.58
C LYS A 30 -11.23 4.17 -6.92
N VAL A 31 -11.90 4.76 -7.92
CA VAL A 31 -13.21 4.29 -8.39
C VAL A 31 -13.12 2.87 -8.95
N LEU A 32 -12.08 2.58 -9.75
CA LEU A 32 -11.84 1.24 -10.29
C LEU A 32 -11.71 0.21 -9.16
N ARG A 33 -10.85 0.48 -8.16
CA ARG A 33 -10.65 -0.42 -7.02
C ARG A 33 -11.90 -0.62 -6.20
N MET A 34 -12.69 0.43 -5.97
CA MET A 34 -13.96 0.32 -5.26
C MET A 34 -14.94 -0.57 -6.02
N GLY A 35 -15.04 -0.40 -7.34
CA GLY A 35 -15.89 -1.24 -8.20
C GLY A 35 -15.49 -2.72 -8.12
N PHE A 36 -14.24 -3.04 -8.48
CA PHE A 36 -13.74 -4.42 -8.43
C PHE A 36 -13.78 -4.99 -7.01
N GLY A 37 -13.47 -4.19 -6.00
CA GLY A 37 -13.49 -4.60 -4.60
C GLY A 37 -14.89 -5.00 -4.13
N LEU A 38 -15.92 -4.26 -4.57
CA LEU A 38 -17.31 -4.61 -4.30
C LEU A 38 -17.68 -5.94 -4.97
N PHE A 39 -17.49 -6.06 -6.29
CA PHE A 39 -17.91 -7.26 -7.04
C PHE A 39 -17.20 -8.52 -6.55
N ILE A 40 -15.88 -8.46 -6.43
CA ILE A 40 -15.07 -9.60 -5.98
C ILE A 40 -15.29 -9.87 -4.50
N GLY A 41 -15.48 -8.83 -3.68
CA GLY A 41 -15.81 -8.97 -2.27
C GLY A 41 -17.12 -9.74 -2.06
N VAL A 42 -18.18 -9.40 -2.82
CA VAL A 42 -19.46 -10.12 -2.77
C VAL A 42 -19.30 -11.58 -3.20
N TRP A 43 -18.52 -11.86 -4.24
CA TRP A 43 -18.25 -13.23 -4.67
C TRP A 43 -17.49 -14.04 -3.63
N VAL A 44 -16.45 -13.47 -3.02
CA VAL A 44 -15.69 -14.10 -1.94
C VAL A 44 -16.57 -14.35 -0.72
N ALA A 45 -17.45 -13.40 -0.35
CA ALA A 45 -18.38 -13.55 0.76
C ALA A 45 -19.39 -14.68 0.53
N ARG A 46 -19.95 -14.78 -0.69
CA ARG A 46 -20.85 -15.88 -1.07
C ARG A 46 -20.15 -17.23 -1.06
N TYR A 47 -18.92 -17.30 -1.54
CA TYR A 47 -18.15 -18.54 -1.61
C TYR A 47 -17.69 -19.01 -0.22
N LEU A 48 -17.13 -18.13 0.60
CA LEU A 48 -16.63 -18.48 1.94
C LEU A 48 -17.76 -18.68 2.96
N GLY A 49 -18.92 -18.04 2.74
CA GLY A 49 -19.98 -17.96 3.73
C GLY A 49 -19.66 -16.96 4.86
N PRO A 50 -20.66 -16.63 5.70
CA PRO A 50 -20.56 -15.56 6.69
C PRO A 50 -19.49 -15.83 7.76
N GLU A 51 -19.32 -17.08 8.20
CA GLU A 51 -18.36 -17.41 9.26
C GLU A 51 -16.90 -17.22 8.82
N LYS A 52 -16.50 -17.85 7.71
CA LYS A 52 -15.12 -17.75 7.19
C LYS A 52 -14.80 -16.35 6.67
N PHE A 53 -15.77 -15.70 6.01
CA PHE A 53 -15.62 -14.31 5.58
C PHE A 53 -15.53 -13.35 6.77
N GLY A 54 -16.31 -13.58 7.83
CA GLY A 54 -16.22 -12.85 9.09
C GLY A 54 -14.85 -12.98 9.74
N LEU A 55 -14.31 -14.21 9.81
CA LEU A 55 -12.98 -14.48 10.34
C LEU A 55 -11.87 -13.77 9.55
N LEU A 56 -11.96 -13.79 8.22
CA LEU A 56 -11.02 -13.07 7.35
C LEU A 56 -11.05 -11.56 7.62
N ASN A 57 -12.24 -10.96 7.66
CA ASN A 57 -12.38 -9.53 7.90
C ASN A 57 -11.97 -9.14 9.32
N TYR A 58 -12.23 -9.98 10.32
CA TYR A 58 -11.72 -9.79 11.67
C TYR A 58 -10.19 -9.74 11.66
N ALA A 59 -9.53 -10.70 11.01
CA ALA A 59 -8.07 -10.71 10.94
C ALA A 59 -7.51 -9.47 10.21
N ILE A 60 -8.12 -9.08 9.08
CA ILE A 60 -7.76 -7.86 8.34
C ILE A 60 -7.93 -6.62 9.21
N ALA A 61 -9.07 -6.48 9.89
CA ALA A 61 -9.37 -5.33 10.73
C ALA A 61 -8.41 -5.26 11.93
N PHE A 62 -8.18 -6.38 12.60
CA PHE A 62 -7.25 -6.48 13.73
C PHE A 62 -5.85 -6.01 13.34
N VAL A 63 -5.31 -6.53 12.23
CA VAL A 63 -4.00 -6.11 11.72
C VAL A 63 -4.01 -4.64 11.28
N SER A 64 -5.10 -4.15 10.68
CA SER A 64 -5.21 -2.77 10.21
C SER A 64 -5.20 -1.73 11.33
N LEU A 65 -5.67 -2.08 12.54
CA LEU A 65 -5.58 -1.19 13.71
C LEU A 65 -4.14 -0.82 14.04
N PHE A 66 -3.21 -1.76 13.87
CA PHE A 66 -1.79 -1.53 14.14
C PHE A 66 -1.09 -0.76 13.02
N ASN A 67 -1.66 -0.70 11.81
CA ASN A 67 -1.05 -0.02 10.66
C ASN A 67 -0.86 1.49 10.87
N VAL A 68 -1.69 2.13 11.69
CA VAL A 68 -1.56 3.56 12.01
C VAL A 68 -0.22 3.83 12.70
N PHE A 69 0.18 2.95 13.61
CA PHE A 69 1.47 3.02 14.28
C PHE A 69 2.65 2.64 13.37
N ALA A 70 2.41 2.01 12.22
CA ALA A 70 3.48 1.68 11.26
C ALA A 70 3.93 2.91 10.48
N THR A 71 3.02 3.88 10.34
CA THR A 71 3.20 5.04 9.48
C THR A 71 3.51 6.32 10.24
N LEU A 72 3.20 6.42 11.54
CA LEU A 72 3.56 7.52 12.50
C LEU A 72 3.60 8.95 11.91
N GLY A 73 2.75 9.27 10.92
CA GLY A 73 2.80 10.56 10.23
C GLY A 73 4.03 10.80 9.34
N LEU A 74 4.94 9.83 9.24
CA LEU A 74 6.20 9.90 8.48
C LEU A 74 5.95 10.22 6.99
N ASN A 75 4.88 9.71 6.41
CA ASN A 75 4.57 9.87 4.99
C ASN A 75 4.55 11.35 4.57
N ASN A 76 3.89 12.21 5.35
CA ASN A 76 3.78 13.64 5.02
C ASN A 76 5.12 14.37 5.16
N ILE A 77 5.90 14.01 6.18
CA ILE A 77 7.23 14.58 6.42
C ILE A 77 8.17 14.21 5.27
N VAL A 78 8.16 12.95 4.86
CA VAL A 78 8.98 12.45 3.76
C VAL A 78 8.63 13.10 2.44
N VAL A 79 7.34 13.17 2.08
CA VAL A 79 6.91 13.85 0.84
C VAL A 79 7.36 15.31 0.85
N ARG A 80 7.16 16.03 1.96
CA ARG A 80 7.60 17.43 2.11
C ARG A 80 9.11 17.58 1.95
N ASP A 81 9.89 16.72 2.60
CA ASP A 81 11.35 16.77 2.57
C ASP A 81 11.90 16.41 1.18
N LEU A 82 11.28 15.46 0.48
CA LEU A 82 11.62 15.12 -0.91
C LEU A 82 11.35 16.26 -1.89
N VAL A 83 10.27 17.03 -1.68
CA VAL A 83 9.97 18.24 -2.47
C VAL A 83 11.00 19.35 -2.17
N ARG A 84 11.37 19.56 -0.90
CA ARG A 84 12.28 20.65 -0.50
C ARG A 84 13.74 20.35 -0.80
N LYS A 85 14.16 19.09 -0.69
CA LYS A 85 15.57 18.65 -0.78
C LYS A 85 15.73 17.45 -1.71
N PRO A 86 15.47 17.60 -3.02
CA PRO A 86 15.54 16.49 -3.97
C PRO A 86 16.95 15.90 -4.14
N LEU A 87 18.00 16.68 -3.88
CA LEU A 87 19.40 16.22 -3.91
C LEU A 87 19.71 15.19 -2.82
N GLU A 88 19.01 15.27 -1.68
CA GLU A 88 19.20 14.38 -0.52
C GLU A 88 18.27 13.15 -0.58
N LYS A 89 17.65 12.86 -1.75
CA LYS A 89 16.65 11.80 -1.90
C LYS A 89 17.10 10.43 -1.39
N GLY A 90 18.36 10.06 -1.62
CA GLY A 90 18.88 8.75 -1.22
C GLY A 90 18.92 8.58 0.29
N GLU A 91 19.24 9.65 1.02
CA GLU A 91 19.26 9.66 2.48
C GLU A 91 17.84 9.67 3.05
N ILE A 92 16.94 10.46 2.46
CA ILE A 92 15.53 10.56 2.89
C ILE A 92 14.83 9.20 2.69
N LEU A 93 14.95 8.61 1.51
CA LEU A 93 14.31 7.33 1.20
C LEU A 93 14.90 6.18 2.01
N GLY A 94 16.23 6.10 2.13
CA GLY A 94 16.89 5.05 2.92
C GLY A 94 16.55 5.13 4.41
N THR A 95 16.55 6.33 4.98
CA THR A 95 16.18 6.53 6.39
C THR A 95 14.73 6.20 6.64
N SER A 96 13.83 6.65 5.76
CA SER A 96 12.40 6.37 5.87
C SER A 96 12.09 4.89 5.69
N PHE A 97 12.79 4.22 4.77
CA PHE A 97 12.65 2.78 4.55
C PHE A 97 13.00 2.01 5.81
N LEU A 98 14.15 2.31 6.43
CA LEU A 98 14.57 1.62 7.64
C LEU A 98 13.60 1.89 8.81
N LEU A 99 13.14 3.13 8.98
CA LEU A 99 12.14 3.45 10.01
C LEU A 99 10.83 2.68 9.81
N LYS A 100 10.32 2.62 8.56
CA LYS A 100 9.13 1.83 8.25
C LYS A 100 9.36 0.32 8.43
N LEU A 101 10.55 -0.18 8.09
CA LEU A 101 10.90 -1.59 8.26
C LEU A 101 10.93 -1.99 9.73
N LEU A 102 11.60 -1.18 10.57
CA LEU A 102 11.65 -1.40 12.01
C LEU A 102 10.25 -1.27 12.63
N GLY A 103 9.48 -0.24 12.25
CA GLY A 103 8.12 -0.04 12.71
C GLY A 103 7.21 -1.21 12.34
N SER A 104 7.22 -1.64 11.08
CA SER A 104 6.42 -2.77 10.59
C SER A 104 6.83 -4.10 11.25
N SER A 105 8.13 -4.30 11.49
CA SER A 105 8.62 -5.51 12.19
C SER A 105 8.20 -5.52 13.66
N LEU A 106 8.30 -4.40 14.36
CA LEU A 106 7.84 -4.27 15.74
C LEU A 106 6.33 -4.53 15.84
N LEU A 107 5.56 -4.00 14.89
CA LEU A 107 4.11 -4.19 14.86
C LEU A 107 3.72 -5.61 14.49
N PHE A 108 4.47 -6.27 13.62
CA PHE A 108 4.29 -7.69 13.36
C PHE A 108 4.41 -8.50 14.66
N ILE A 109 5.50 -8.30 15.41
CA ILE A 109 5.72 -8.98 16.70
C ILE A 109 4.57 -8.65 17.66
N LEU A 110 4.23 -7.38 17.84
CA LEU A 110 3.16 -6.96 18.74
C LEU A 110 1.80 -7.58 18.37
N THR A 111 1.45 -7.57 17.08
CA THR A 111 0.18 -8.10 16.57
C THR A 111 0.08 -9.60 16.80
N VAL A 112 1.15 -10.34 16.50
CA VAL A 112 1.21 -11.80 16.68
C VAL A 112 1.19 -12.17 18.17
N SER A 113 1.94 -11.46 19.02
CA SER A 113 1.92 -11.69 20.46
C SER A 113 0.55 -11.40 21.07
N LEU A 114 -0.10 -10.29 20.69
CA LEU A 114 -1.42 -9.94 21.21
C LEU A 114 -2.49 -10.93 20.78
N ILE A 115 -2.51 -11.37 19.51
CA ILE A 115 -3.54 -12.34 19.08
C ILE A 115 -3.35 -13.69 19.78
N TYR A 116 -2.11 -14.11 20.04
CA TYR A 116 -1.82 -15.33 20.79
C TYR A 116 -2.33 -15.24 22.24
N LEU A 117 -2.23 -14.07 22.87
CA LEU A 117 -2.73 -13.84 24.23
C LEU A 117 -4.26 -13.70 24.30
N LEU A 118 -4.88 -13.01 23.33
CA LEU A 118 -6.32 -12.72 23.34
C LEU A 118 -7.18 -13.91 22.87
N ARG A 119 -6.63 -14.77 22.02
CA ARG A 119 -7.34 -15.87 21.35
C ARG A 119 -6.51 -17.15 21.38
N SER A 120 -6.06 -17.56 22.56
CA SER A 120 -5.17 -18.72 22.75
C SER A 120 -5.70 -20.00 22.11
N ASP A 121 -7.02 -20.19 22.12
CA ASP A 121 -7.65 -21.46 21.70
C ASP A 121 -8.07 -21.48 20.22
N GLU A 122 -7.95 -20.35 19.51
CA GLU A 122 -8.37 -20.20 18.12
C GLU A 122 -7.20 -20.17 17.13
N ILE A 123 -6.55 -21.32 16.94
CA ILE A 123 -5.38 -21.48 16.06
C ILE A 123 -5.63 -20.94 14.64
N LYS A 124 -6.84 -21.12 14.09
CA LYS A 124 -7.20 -20.62 12.76
C LYS A 124 -7.11 -19.10 12.67
N THR A 125 -7.60 -18.38 13.69
CA THR A 125 -7.57 -16.92 13.76
C THR A 125 -6.12 -16.42 13.86
N GLN A 126 -5.31 -17.07 14.69
CA GLN A 126 -3.88 -16.75 14.85
C GLN A 126 -3.12 -16.90 13.54
N ILE A 127 -3.32 -18.00 12.80
CA ILE A 127 -2.68 -18.24 11.50
C ILE A 127 -3.06 -17.15 10.49
N LEU A 128 -4.35 -16.80 10.40
CA LEU A 128 -4.81 -15.76 9.46
C LEU A 128 -4.22 -14.40 9.78
N VAL A 129 -4.22 -14.01 11.06
CA VAL A 129 -3.61 -12.75 11.52
C VAL A 129 -2.11 -12.76 11.24
N GLY A 130 -1.41 -13.85 11.50
CA GLY A 130 0.03 -13.98 11.22
C GLY A 130 0.36 -13.82 9.73
N ILE A 131 -0.40 -14.48 8.84
CA ILE A 131 -0.24 -14.37 7.37
C ILE A 131 -0.50 -12.95 6.88
N ILE A 132 -1.49 -12.27 7.45
CA ILE A 132 -1.81 -10.90 7.06
C ILE A 132 -0.76 -9.92 7.60
N ALA A 133 -0.34 -10.09 8.85
CA ALA A 133 0.65 -9.23 9.51
C ALA A 133 2.03 -9.32 8.84
N ILE A 134 2.49 -10.50 8.43
CA ILE A 134 3.79 -10.63 7.73
C ILE A 134 3.78 -9.86 6.39
N GLY A 135 2.62 -9.80 5.73
CA GLY A 135 2.43 -8.98 4.53
C GLY A 135 2.73 -7.51 4.75
N MET A 136 2.50 -6.97 5.96
CA MET A 136 2.73 -5.56 6.25
C MET A 136 4.21 -5.17 6.19
N ILE A 137 5.14 -6.11 6.39
CA ILE A 137 6.57 -5.83 6.28
C ILE A 137 6.90 -5.28 4.89
N PHE A 138 6.22 -5.77 3.84
CA PHE A 138 6.39 -5.28 2.47
C PHE A 138 5.90 -3.85 2.26
N LYS A 139 5.01 -3.30 3.10
CA LYS A 139 4.63 -1.87 3.04
C LYS A 139 5.78 -0.92 3.34
N SER A 140 6.89 -1.42 3.89
CA SER A 140 8.11 -0.61 4.06
C SER A 140 8.60 -0.03 2.73
N PHE A 141 8.32 -0.71 1.61
CA PHE A 141 8.66 -0.25 0.26
C PHE A 141 7.77 0.89 -0.27
N ASP A 142 6.67 1.25 0.42
CA ASP A 142 5.82 2.37 0.06
C ASP A 142 6.57 3.73 0.14
N VAL A 143 7.80 3.77 0.67
CA VAL A 143 8.66 4.96 0.52
C VAL A 143 8.91 5.34 -0.94
N ILE A 144 8.91 4.36 -1.84
CA ILE A 144 9.03 4.58 -3.29
C ILE A 144 7.79 5.30 -3.81
N GLU A 145 6.61 4.93 -3.30
CA GLU A 145 5.37 5.64 -3.60
C GLU A 145 5.46 7.11 -3.17
N LEU A 146 5.99 7.39 -1.97
CA LEU A 146 6.19 8.76 -1.47
C LEU A 146 7.11 9.58 -2.39
N TRP A 147 8.13 8.96 -2.99
CA TRP A 147 8.95 9.62 -4.02
C TRP A 147 8.13 10.04 -5.23
N PHE A 148 7.38 9.12 -5.84
CA PHE A 148 6.57 9.44 -7.01
C PHE A 148 5.44 10.44 -6.69
N GLN A 149 4.92 10.40 -5.46
CA GLN A 149 3.95 11.36 -4.96
C GLN A 149 4.58 12.76 -4.84
N SER A 150 5.82 12.88 -4.33
CA SER A 150 6.53 14.15 -4.24
C SER A 150 6.75 14.83 -5.61
N GLN A 151 6.85 14.04 -6.67
CA GLN A 151 7.08 14.52 -8.04
C GLN A 151 5.78 14.71 -8.85
N VAL A 152 4.60 14.49 -8.25
CA VAL A 152 3.29 14.55 -8.93
C VAL A 152 3.22 13.56 -10.11
N GLN A 153 3.78 12.36 -9.91
CA GLN A 153 3.86 11.30 -10.92
C GLN A 153 3.03 10.06 -10.51
N SER A 154 1.76 10.26 -10.12
CA SER A 154 0.91 9.18 -9.63
C SER A 154 0.61 8.10 -10.69
N LYS A 155 0.83 8.38 -11.99
CA LYS A 155 0.74 7.36 -13.05
C LYS A 155 1.60 6.12 -12.76
N TYR A 156 2.77 6.29 -12.15
CA TYR A 156 3.69 5.20 -11.82
C TYR A 156 3.19 4.40 -10.63
N ILE A 157 2.70 5.09 -9.60
CA ILE A 157 2.06 4.49 -8.42
C ILE A 157 0.87 3.62 -8.86
N ILE A 158 0.00 4.20 -9.70
CA ILE A 158 -1.19 3.51 -10.22
C ILE A 158 -0.78 2.30 -11.06
N LEU A 159 0.21 2.42 -11.94
CA LEU A 159 0.65 1.29 -12.75
C LEU A 159 1.11 0.12 -11.87
N SER A 160 1.92 0.39 -10.84
CA SER A 160 2.43 -0.64 -9.92
C SER A 160 1.32 -1.25 -9.07
N ASN A 161 0.55 -0.43 -8.37
CA ASN A 161 -0.43 -0.93 -7.40
C ASN A 161 -1.65 -1.54 -8.11
N THR A 162 -2.06 -1.01 -9.26
CA THR A 162 -3.33 -1.42 -9.92
C THR A 162 -3.15 -2.70 -10.71
N SER A 163 -1.99 -2.87 -11.35
CA SER A 163 -1.65 -4.13 -12.02
C SER A 163 -1.61 -5.28 -11.01
N GLY A 164 -0.95 -5.10 -9.86
CA GLY A 164 -0.93 -6.08 -8.78
C GLY A 164 -2.31 -6.40 -8.23
N TYR A 165 -3.12 -5.37 -7.97
CA TYR A 165 -4.50 -5.53 -7.48
C TYR A 165 -5.40 -6.30 -8.48
N LEU A 166 -5.36 -5.95 -9.75
CA LEU A 166 -6.11 -6.63 -10.81
C LEU A 166 -5.66 -8.08 -10.95
N PHE A 167 -4.35 -8.34 -10.94
CA PHE A 167 -3.78 -9.67 -10.98
C PHE A 167 -4.25 -10.53 -9.81
N LEU A 168 -4.24 -9.99 -8.59
CA LEU A 168 -4.74 -10.74 -7.42
C LEU A 168 -6.24 -10.98 -7.47
N ASN A 169 -7.03 -10.06 -8.01
CA ASN A 169 -8.46 -10.33 -8.20
C ASN A 169 -8.71 -11.46 -9.21
N ILE A 170 -7.90 -11.57 -10.26
CA ILE A 170 -7.94 -12.73 -11.17
C ILE A 170 -7.61 -14.02 -10.40
N ILE A 171 -6.57 -13.99 -9.54
CA ILE A 171 -6.23 -15.14 -8.68
C ILE A 171 -7.39 -15.48 -7.73
N LYS A 172 -8.08 -14.49 -7.14
CA LYS A 172 -9.28 -14.75 -6.29
C LYS A 172 -10.35 -15.48 -7.07
N ILE A 173 -10.64 -15.08 -8.30
CA ILE A 173 -11.65 -15.74 -9.14
C ILE A 173 -11.26 -17.19 -9.41
N ILE A 174 -9.99 -17.44 -9.74
CA ILE A 174 -9.47 -18.81 -9.95
C ILE A 174 -9.58 -19.63 -8.65
N ALA A 175 -9.21 -19.04 -7.52
CA ALA A 175 -9.30 -19.70 -6.21
C ALA A 175 -10.75 -20.07 -5.83
N ILE A 176 -11.72 -19.20 -6.13
CA ILE A 176 -13.15 -19.49 -5.94
C ILE A 176 -13.58 -20.68 -6.81
N LYS A 177 -13.21 -20.69 -8.10
CA LYS A 177 -13.57 -21.79 -9.02
C LYS A 177 -12.97 -23.12 -8.58
N ASN A 178 -11.76 -23.11 -8.04
CA ASN A 178 -11.06 -24.30 -7.56
C ASN A 178 -11.44 -24.70 -6.13
N GLN A 179 -12.46 -24.07 -5.53
CA GLN A 179 -12.89 -24.34 -4.16
C GLN A 179 -11.75 -24.25 -3.12
N ALA A 180 -10.90 -23.23 -3.26
CA ALA A 180 -9.75 -23.03 -2.39
C ALA A 180 -10.13 -22.77 -0.92
N PRO A 181 -9.28 -23.18 0.04
CA PRO A 181 -9.52 -22.93 1.47
C PRO A 181 -9.29 -21.47 1.87
N LEU A 182 -9.84 -21.07 3.02
CA LEU A 182 -9.77 -19.70 3.56
C LEU A 182 -8.33 -19.14 3.64
N ILE A 183 -7.36 -19.98 3.97
CA ILE A 183 -5.94 -19.60 4.10
C ILE A 183 -5.41 -18.99 2.78
N ILE A 184 -5.84 -19.49 1.62
CA ILE A 184 -5.45 -18.95 0.32
C ILE A 184 -5.94 -17.51 0.15
N PHE A 185 -7.15 -17.18 0.63
CA PHE A 185 -7.65 -15.81 0.54
C PHE A 185 -6.87 -14.84 1.43
N ALA A 186 -6.40 -15.29 2.59
CA ALA A 186 -5.49 -14.51 3.44
C ALA A 186 -4.12 -14.29 2.76
N LEU A 187 -3.56 -15.33 2.12
CA LEU A 187 -2.33 -15.22 1.34
C LEU A 187 -2.47 -14.28 0.13
N ILE A 188 -3.60 -14.33 -0.56
CA ILE A 188 -3.88 -13.41 -1.67
C ILE A 188 -3.96 -11.97 -1.16
N TRP A 189 -4.58 -11.75 0.01
CA TRP A 189 -4.66 -10.42 0.62
C TRP A 189 -3.29 -9.89 1.02
N SER A 190 -2.47 -10.69 1.71
CA SER A 190 -1.11 -10.28 2.10
C SER A 190 -0.18 -10.13 0.88
N GLY A 191 -0.39 -10.94 -0.16
CA GLY A 191 0.30 -10.86 -1.43
C GLY A 191 0.11 -9.53 -2.17
N GLU A 192 -0.93 -8.75 -1.84
CA GLU A 192 -1.15 -7.41 -2.40
C GLU A 192 -0.02 -6.44 -2.06
N PHE A 193 0.47 -6.50 -0.82
CA PHE A 193 1.60 -5.67 -0.40
C PHE A 193 2.90 -6.10 -1.08
N LEU A 194 3.11 -7.41 -1.24
CA LEU A 194 4.27 -7.94 -1.94
C LEU A 194 4.28 -7.50 -3.41
N LEU A 195 3.17 -7.69 -4.13
CA LEU A 195 3.08 -7.30 -5.54
C LEU A 195 3.17 -5.80 -5.75
N SER A 196 2.58 -5.00 -4.85
CA SER A 196 2.71 -3.54 -4.89
C SER A 196 4.17 -3.13 -4.68
N ALA A 197 4.85 -3.71 -3.68
CA ALA A 197 6.27 -3.47 -3.43
C ALA A 197 7.14 -3.84 -4.64
N LEU A 198 6.94 -5.03 -5.23
CA LEU A 198 7.65 -5.46 -6.43
C LEU A 198 7.38 -4.53 -7.61
N GLY A 199 6.12 -4.17 -7.86
CA GLY A 199 5.73 -3.25 -8.92
C GLY A 199 6.38 -1.87 -8.75
N LEU A 200 6.44 -1.35 -7.53
CA LEU A 200 7.08 -0.07 -7.23
C LEU A 200 8.59 -0.15 -7.45
N ILE A 201 9.24 -1.24 -7.00
CA ILE A 201 10.67 -1.47 -7.20
C ILE A 201 11.02 -1.53 -8.69
N ILE A 202 10.25 -2.29 -9.48
CA ILE A 202 10.46 -2.42 -10.93
C ILE A 202 10.35 -1.06 -11.60
N VAL A 203 9.28 -0.32 -11.33
CA VAL A 203 9.08 1.01 -11.94
C VAL A 203 10.15 2.01 -11.49
N TYR A 204 10.59 1.96 -10.22
CA TYR A 204 11.66 2.80 -9.71
C TYR A 204 13.00 2.52 -10.41
N GLN A 205 13.33 1.24 -10.65
CA GLN A 205 14.53 0.85 -11.38
C GLN A 205 14.45 1.18 -12.87
N TRP A 206 13.28 1.01 -13.50
CA TRP A 206 13.05 1.39 -14.90
C TRP A 206 13.18 2.90 -15.14
N GLN A 207 12.90 3.73 -14.14
CA GLN A 207 13.15 5.18 -14.19
C GLN A 207 14.64 5.54 -13.93
N GLY A 208 15.53 4.55 -13.87
CA GLY A 208 16.97 4.76 -13.69
C GLY A 208 17.38 5.06 -12.25
N HIS A 209 16.52 4.78 -11.26
CA HIS A 209 16.87 4.95 -9.85
C HIS A 209 17.27 3.62 -9.22
N LEU A 210 18.38 3.62 -8.49
CA LEU A 210 18.92 2.42 -7.85
C LEU A 210 18.60 2.42 -6.36
N LEU A 211 18.13 1.29 -5.83
CA LEU A 211 17.96 1.08 -4.39
C LEU A 211 19.31 1.14 -3.64
N LYS A 212 20.42 0.77 -4.31
CA LYS A 212 21.79 0.85 -3.76
C LYS A 212 22.23 2.28 -3.45
N ALA A 213 21.59 3.29 -4.05
CA ALA A 213 21.89 4.69 -3.77
C ALA A 213 21.29 5.16 -2.43
N TRP A 214 20.46 4.33 -1.78
CA TRP A 214 19.86 4.66 -0.49
C TRP A 214 20.91 4.63 0.61
N ARG A 215 20.94 5.69 1.40
CA ARG A 215 21.81 5.83 2.56
C ARG A 215 20.96 6.03 3.80
N TRP A 216 21.37 5.45 4.90
CA TRP A 216 20.70 5.65 6.18
C TRP A 216 21.44 6.70 7.00
N SER A 217 20.70 7.57 7.69
CA SER A 217 21.23 8.62 8.55
C SER A 217 20.48 8.68 9.88
N LEU A 218 21.22 8.46 10.96
CA LEU A 218 20.70 8.44 12.34
C LEU A 218 20.24 9.84 12.79
N GLN A 219 20.93 10.89 12.33
CA GLN A 219 20.59 12.28 12.61
C GLN A 219 19.23 12.64 11.98
N ARG A 220 18.98 12.12 10.78
CA ARG A 220 17.72 12.33 10.07
C ARG A 220 16.59 11.50 10.65
N ALA A 221 16.86 10.27 11.11
CA ALA A 221 15.88 9.47 11.82
C ALA A 221 15.31 10.21 13.03
N LYS A 222 16.16 10.90 13.81
CA LYS A 222 15.72 11.75 14.94
C LYS A 222 14.89 12.97 14.51
N LEU A 223 15.18 13.55 13.34
CA LEU A 223 14.39 14.67 12.80
C LEU A 223 13.01 14.23 12.29
N LEU A 224 12.91 13.00 11.77
CA LEU A 224 11.65 12.44 11.26
C LEU A 224 10.70 11.95 12.37
N LEU A 225 11.23 11.71 13.57
CA LEU A 225 10.49 11.25 14.74
C LEU A 225 10.17 12.36 15.77
N LYS A 226 10.60 13.60 15.51
CA LYS A 226 10.23 14.79 16.29
C LYS A 226 8.97 15.44 15.71
#